data_AF-A0AA39NLS9-F1
#
_entry.id   AF-A0AA39NLS9-F1
#
_cell.length_a   1.000
_cell.length_b   1.000
_cell.length_c   1.000
_cell.angle_alpha   90.00
_cell.angle_beta   90.00
_cell.angle_gamma   90.00
#
_symmetry.space_group_name_H-M   'P 1'
#
loop_
_entity.id
_entity.type
_entity.pdbx_description
1 polymer ?
#
loop_
_entity_poly.entity_id
_entity_poly.type
_entity_poly.pdbx_seq_one_letter_code
_entity_poly.pdbx_strand_id
1 'polypeptide(L)'
;MYPRCTPPQSPSEDDAEEGLDITPPNPDTPYYHHLHVLASTQSETEAWASYTQLLRLPTPESFPPDVPITLPNLHRLCRLLSRSKPKNRTVFLRLLSVMYLIYRSGGQLQVFHWNALIDCAGKGLRKPRMEDFKLALDVFTDMITGKPPGATYSPSEYRVMPGLGQPIQPDIVTYTTLLNIAAKTLQGHALRQATSLLRSSGLSPNRITHLCLMAYYTSTRDLNGVRSTLIQMHSRGLELGIDGVNACMWAFAHRRLDIVRDVYRVLRHSIFPEPNVEEIVSLKQKLQEEETIIIPEGMRPNEITFTSMIQCMSYNGDLDTALDVFYDMMTTDNVEVGAALQPDADGVLKPAPYNATHAIYRALFLGFARHGDHMVDGLASRLQQKRPWSLDALQMIYDTFIIMPGDDVPTKTTIYWLMVAFNKVSGQDLVCMRQVWTEMVERFHGPWGGPDNRLQRMHRSLALPDEEAKRYLQELEHYSDNSGGWRESDWL
;
A
#
# COMPACT_ATOMS: atom_id res chain seq x y z
N MET A 1 52.40 -56.28 -6.29
CA MET A 1 53.00 -55.22 -7.14
C MET A 1 52.09 -54.01 -7.10
N TYR A 2 52.36 -53.10 -6.17
CA TYR A 2 51.91 -51.70 -6.23
C TYR A 2 53.21 -50.90 -6.08
N PRO A 3 53.62 -50.07 -7.06
CA PRO A 3 54.83 -49.29 -6.91
C PRO A 3 54.58 -48.14 -5.94
N ARG A 4 55.42 -48.09 -4.90
CA ARG A 4 55.58 -46.93 -4.01
C ARG A 4 56.21 -45.81 -4.84
N CYS A 5 55.52 -44.69 -5.02
CA CYS A 5 56.14 -43.46 -5.52
C CYS A 5 56.71 -42.66 -4.34
N THR A 6 58.01 -42.45 -4.39
CA THR A 6 58.81 -41.51 -3.60
C THR A 6 58.34 -40.06 -3.83
N PRO A 7 58.46 -39.17 -2.82
CA PRO A 7 58.14 -37.76 -2.99
C PRO A 7 59.19 -37.09 -3.89
N PRO A 8 58.80 -36.25 -4.88
CA PRO A 8 59.76 -35.50 -5.66
C PRO A 8 60.37 -34.37 -4.82
N GLN A 9 61.66 -34.16 -5.06
CA GLN A 9 62.49 -33.11 -4.46
C GLN A 9 61.91 -31.71 -4.77
N SER A 10 61.99 -30.83 -3.78
CA SER A 10 61.71 -29.40 -3.90
C SER A 10 62.62 -28.76 -4.96
N PRO A 11 62.08 -28.02 -5.96
CA PRO A 11 62.91 -27.23 -6.85
C PRO A 11 63.47 -26.02 -6.11
N SER A 12 64.72 -25.69 -6.45
CA SER A 12 65.53 -24.56 -6.01
C SER A 12 64.84 -23.21 -6.23
N GLU A 13 65.17 -22.24 -5.37
CA GLU A 13 64.59 -20.89 -5.27
C GLU A 13 64.85 -19.95 -6.48
N ASP A 14 65.36 -20.43 -7.62
CA ASP A 14 65.84 -19.56 -8.71
C ASP A 14 65.00 -19.58 -10.01
N ASP A 15 63.86 -20.28 -10.07
CA ASP A 15 62.97 -20.30 -11.26
C ASP A 15 61.63 -19.55 -11.03
N ALA A 16 61.57 -18.61 -10.09
CA ALA A 16 60.35 -17.89 -9.70
C ALA A 16 60.06 -16.59 -10.50
N GLU A 17 60.51 -16.49 -11.75
CA GLU A 17 60.24 -15.32 -12.61
C GLU A 17 59.90 -15.69 -14.07
N GLU A 18 58.85 -16.48 -14.28
CA GLU A 18 58.03 -16.33 -15.50
C GLU A 18 56.60 -16.03 -15.06
N GLY A 19 56.37 -14.74 -14.78
CA GLY A 19 55.05 -14.20 -14.54
C GLY A 19 54.16 -14.39 -15.76
N LEU A 20 53.15 -15.26 -15.64
CA LEU A 20 51.91 -15.09 -16.39
C LEU A 20 51.36 -13.71 -16.02
N ASP A 21 51.58 -12.76 -16.90
CA ASP A 21 51.18 -11.37 -16.80
C ASP A 21 49.64 -11.27 -16.84
N ILE A 22 48.98 -11.61 -15.73
CA ILE A 22 47.57 -11.33 -15.50
C ILE A 22 47.50 -9.87 -15.06
N THR A 23 47.71 -8.97 -16.02
CA THR A 23 47.29 -7.58 -15.86
C THR A 23 45.76 -7.59 -15.69
N PRO A 24 45.19 -6.98 -14.63
CA PRO A 24 43.75 -6.74 -14.61
C PRO A 24 43.44 -5.84 -15.81
N PRO A 25 42.45 -6.19 -16.66
CA PRO A 25 42.14 -5.36 -17.81
C PRO A 25 41.76 -3.97 -17.33
N ASN A 26 42.33 -2.97 -18.02
CA ASN A 26 42.30 -1.55 -17.69
C ASN A 26 40.95 -1.09 -17.07
N PRO A 27 40.93 -0.57 -15.81
CA PRO A 27 39.70 -0.14 -15.13
C PRO A 27 38.95 1.02 -15.83
N ASP A 28 39.58 1.65 -16.83
CA ASP A 28 39.08 2.82 -17.55
C ASP A 28 38.19 2.52 -18.77
N THR A 29 37.85 1.25 -19.04
CA THR A 29 36.89 0.97 -20.12
C THR A 29 35.45 1.16 -19.62
N PRO A 30 34.58 1.82 -20.41
CA PRO A 30 33.20 2.14 -20.00
C PRO A 30 32.38 0.89 -19.64
N TYR A 31 32.77 -0.28 -20.17
CA TYR A 31 32.17 -1.57 -19.84
C TYR A 31 32.39 -1.96 -18.37
N TYR A 32 33.63 -1.96 -17.86
CA TYR A 32 33.90 -2.35 -16.46
C TYR A 32 33.35 -1.32 -15.47
N HIS A 33 33.32 -0.03 -15.84
CA HIS A 33 32.65 1.00 -15.06
C HIS A 33 31.16 0.68 -14.84
N HIS A 34 30.40 0.44 -15.92
CA HIS A 34 28.97 0.11 -15.79
C HIS A 34 28.72 -1.25 -15.09
N LEU A 35 29.64 -2.21 -15.21
CA LEU A 35 29.57 -3.48 -14.50
C LEU A 35 29.78 -3.28 -12.99
N HIS A 36 30.72 -2.44 -12.58
CA HIS A 36 30.94 -2.08 -11.18
C HIS A 36 29.78 -1.27 -10.60
N VAL A 37 29.21 -0.35 -11.38
CA VAL A 37 28.01 0.41 -11.00
C VAL A 37 26.83 -0.55 -10.78
N LEU A 38 26.60 -1.53 -11.66
CA LEU A 38 25.59 -2.57 -11.43
C LEU A 38 25.84 -3.43 -10.18
N ALA A 39 27.10 -3.61 -9.78
CA ALA A 39 27.48 -4.42 -8.62
C ALA A 39 27.43 -3.65 -7.29
N SER A 40 27.51 -2.32 -7.31
CA SER A 40 27.58 -1.48 -6.10
C SER A 40 26.31 -0.66 -5.84
N THR A 41 25.60 -0.22 -6.89
CA THR A 41 24.45 0.69 -6.75
C THR A 41 23.28 0.13 -5.93
N GLN A 42 22.58 1.04 -5.26
CA GLN A 42 21.27 0.79 -4.63
C GLN A 42 20.12 1.52 -5.37
N SER A 43 20.45 2.43 -6.29
CA SER A 43 19.49 3.18 -7.09
C SER A 43 18.98 2.37 -8.28
N GLU A 44 17.66 2.32 -8.47
CA GLU A 44 17.02 1.60 -9.59
C GLU A 44 17.31 2.26 -10.93
N THR A 45 17.26 3.59 -10.99
CA THR A 45 17.42 4.35 -12.23
C THR A 45 18.83 4.25 -12.77
N GLU A 46 19.81 4.34 -11.88
CA GLU A 46 21.23 4.22 -12.21
C GLU A 46 21.61 2.80 -12.61
N ALA A 47 21.08 1.79 -11.91
CA ALA A 47 21.26 0.40 -12.27
C ALA A 47 20.65 0.08 -13.65
N TRP A 48 19.43 0.57 -13.92
CA TRP A 48 18.79 0.39 -15.22
C TRP A 48 19.52 1.10 -16.37
N ALA A 49 20.03 2.31 -16.11
CA ALA A 49 20.83 3.05 -17.09
C ALA A 49 22.11 2.28 -17.44
N SER A 50 22.83 1.79 -16.43
CA SER A 50 24.05 1.00 -16.63
C SER A 50 23.78 -0.32 -17.36
N TYR A 51 22.69 -1.01 -17.04
CA TYR A 51 22.24 -2.20 -17.79
C TYR A 51 22.00 -1.90 -19.27
N THR A 52 21.31 -0.79 -19.57
CA THR A 52 21.00 -0.39 -20.96
C THR A 52 22.27 -0.04 -21.73
N GLN A 53 23.27 0.59 -21.08
CA GLN A 53 24.55 0.88 -21.72
C GLN A 53 25.38 -0.38 -21.95
N LEU A 54 25.40 -1.33 -21.01
CA LEU A 54 26.12 -2.61 -21.19
C LEU A 54 25.58 -3.43 -22.35
N LEU A 55 24.27 -3.37 -22.64
CA LEU A 55 23.69 -4.02 -23.81
C LEU A 55 24.10 -3.37 -25.16
N ARG A 56 24.61 -2.13 -25.13
CA ARG A 56 25.04 -1.39 -26.32
C ARG A 56 26.55 -1.46 -26.57
N LEU A 57 27.34 -1.73 -25.53
CA LEU A 57 28.80 -1.80 -25.61
C LEU A 57 29.25 -3.16 -26.17
N PRO A 58 30.33 -3.20 -26.98
CA PRO A 58 30.92 -4.46 -27.42
C PRO A 58 31.45 -5.26 -26.23
N THR A 59 31.17 -6.56 -26.21
CA THR A 59 31.68 -7.47 -25.16
C THR A 59 33.19 -7.63 -25.28
N PRO A 60 33.96 -7.49 -24.19
CA PRO A 60 35.38 -7.84 -24.20
C PRO A 60 35.60 -9.30 -24.62
N GLU A 61 36.74 -9.60 -25.25
CA GLU A 61 37.11 -10.95 -25.74
C GLU A 61 37.10 -12.04 -24.65
N SER A 62 37.13 -11.65 -23.37
CA SER A 62 37.08 -12.55 -22.22
C SER A 62 35.68 -13.10 -21.90
N PHE A 63 34.61 -12.58 -22.51
CA PHE A 63 33.23 -13.03 -22.29
C PHE A 63 32.65 -13.70 -23.53
N PRO A 64 31.78 -14.74 -23.37
CA PRO A 64 31.11 -15.34 -24.50
C PRO A 64 30.25 -14.29 -25.24
N PRO A 65 30.27 -14.28 -26.59
CA PRO A 65 29.68 -13.21 -27.41
C PRO A 65 28.16 -13.04 -27.24
N ASP A 66 27.48 -14.04 -26.70
CA ASP A 66 26.04 -14.06 -26.47
C ASP A 66 25.58 -13.51 -25.10
N VAL A 67 26.50 -13.29 -24.15
CA VAL A 67 26.15 -12.90 -22.77
C VAL A 67 27.02 -11.73 -22.28
N PRO A 68 26.59 -10.48 -22.49
CA PRO A 68 27.38 -9.28 -22.18
C PRO A 68 27.45 -8.94 -20.69
N ILE A 69 26.78 -9.68 -19.79
CA ILE A 69 26.69 -9.34 -18.37
C ILE A 69 26.79 -10.61 -17.53
N THR A 70 27.56 -10.56 -16.45
CA THR A 70 27.71 -11.69 -15.51
C THR A 70 26.37 -12.06 -14.86
N LEU A 71 26.07 -13.36 -14.75
CA LEU A 71 24.84 -13.87 -14.12
C LEU A 71 24.57 -13.31 -12.71
N PRO A 72 25.58 -13.16 -11.81
CA PRO A 72 25.35 -12.58 -10.48
C PRO A 72 24.83 -11.15 -10.53
N ASN A 73 25.32 -10.33 -11.47
CA ASN A 73 24.88 -8.95 -11.63
C ASN A 73 23.43 -8.88 -12.14
N LEU A 74 23.03 -9.80 -13.02
CA LEU A 74 21.65 -9.92 -13.48
C LEU A 74 20.69 -10.33 -12.36
N HIS A 75 21.06 -11.33 -11.54
CA HIS A 75 20.26 -11.71 -10.38
C HIS A 75 20.14 -10.59 -9.34
N ARG A 76 21.23 -9.83 -9.12
CA ARG A 76 21.22 -8.63 -8.25
C ARG A 76 20.29 -7.56 -8.80
N LEU A 77 20.34 -7.29 -10.11
CA LEU A 77 19.46 -6.33 -10.78
C LEU A 77 17.98 -6.73 -10.65
N CYS A 78 17.64 -8.01 -10.84
CA CYS A 78 16.28 -8.50 -10.58
C CYS A 78 15.83 -8.24 -9.14
N ARG A 79 16.72 -8.49 -8.15
CA ARG A 79 16.42 -8.22 -6.74
C ARG A 79 16.19 -6.72 -6.49
N LEU A 80 17.00 -5.86 -7.09
CA LEU A 80 16.88 -4.40 -6.95
C LEU A 80 15.59 -3.89 -7.60
N LEU A 81 15.28 -4.31 -8.83
CA LEU A 81 14.03 -4.00 -9.52
C LEU A 81 12.80 -4.54 -8.78
N SER A 82 12.89 -5.72 -8.14
CA SER A 82 11.75 -6.28 -7.37
C SER A 82 11.40 -5.47 -6.13
N ARG A 83 12.37 -4.72 -5.59
CA ARG A 83 12.24 -3.86 -4.40
C ARG A 83 11.76 -2.46 -4.74
N SER A 84 11.76 -2.05 -6.00
CA SER A 84 11.36 -0.70 -6.36
C SER A 84 9.87 -0.46 -6.10
N LYS A 85 9.58 0.74 -5.59
CA LYS A 85 8.23 1.25 -5.37
C LYS A 85 8.17 2.65 -6.00
N PRO A 86 7.13 2.97 -6.79
CA PRO A 86 5.95 2.15 -7.09
C PRO A 86 6.19 1.09 -8.17
N LYS A 87 5.57 -0.09 -8.00
CA LYS A 87 5.53 -1.12 -9.05
C LYS A 87 4.59 -0.64 -10.15
N ASN A 88 5.09 -0.50 -11.36
CA ASN A 88 4.34 -0.03 -12.53
C ASN A 88 4.67 -0.90 -13.75
N ARG A 89 4.00 -0.64 -14.87
CA ARG A 89 4.25 -1.37 -16.13
C ARG A 89 5.70 -1.29 -16.61
N THR A 90 6.42 -0.20 -16.31
CA THR A 90 7.82 -0.07 -16.72
C THR A 90 8.71 -1.03 -15.93
N VAL A 91 8.56 -1.15 -14.61
CA VAL A 91 9.28 -2.13 -13.79
C VAL A 91 8.98 -3.56 -14.24
N PHE A 92 7.74 -3.86 -14.62
CA PHE A 92 7.38 -5.16 -15.21
C PHE A 92 8.19 -5.45 -16.48
N LEU A 93 8.22 -4.52 -17.45
CA LEU A 93 8.98 -4.69 -18.69
C LEU A 93 10.49 -4.77 -18.44
N ARG A 94 11.01 -4.00 -17.48
CA ARG A 94 12.42 -4.06 -17.05
C ARG A 94 12.76 -5.45 -16.52
N LEU A 95 11.98 -5.97 -15.56
CA LEU A 95 12.16 -7.31 -15.00
C LEU A 95 12.08 -8.39 -16.08
N LEU A 96 11.10 -8.29 -16.98
CA LEU A 96 10.92 -9.23 -18.08
C LEU A 96 12.15 -9.30 -18.98
N SER A 97 12.73 -8.15 -19.35
CA SER A 97 13.93 -8.09 -20.17
C SER A 97 15.16 -8.71 -19.51
N VAL A 98 15.37 -8.45 -18.21
CA VAL A 98 16.51 -8.99 -17.44
C VAL A 98 16.35 -10.50 -17.25
N MET A 99 15.14 -10.97 -16.93
CA MET A 99 14.87 -12.40 -16.78
C MET A 99 15.01 -13.16 -18.10
N TYR A 100 14.61 -12.56 -19.23
CA TYR A 100 14.83 -13.16 -20.55
C TYR A 100 16.33 -13.25 -20.89
N LEU A 101 17.14 -12.25 -20.50
CA LEU A 101 18.59 -12.32 -20.69
C LEU A 101 19.24 -13.42 -19.82
N ILE A 102 18.78 -13.60 -18.57
CA ILE A 102 19.19 -14.73 -17.72
C ILE A 102 18.84 -16.07 -18.40
N TYR A 103 17.63 -16.18 -18.95
CA TYR A 103 17.21 -17.38 -19.68
C TYR A 103 18.09 -17.64 -20.92
N ARG A 104 18.33 -16.63 -21.77
CA ARG A 104 19.14 -16.76 -22.99
C ARG A 104 20.60 -17.12 -22.70
N SER A 105 21.12 -16.67 -21.57
CA SER A 105 22.47 -16.97 -21.11
C SER A 105 22.64 -18.36 -20.47
N GLY A 106 21.57 -19.17 -20.40
CA GLY A 106 21.60 -20.47 -19.73
C GLY A 106 21.54 -20.38 -18.20
N GLY A 107 21.24 -19.21 -17.64
CA GLY A 107 21.05 -19.02 -16.21
C GLY A 107 19.73 -19.62 -15.72
N GLN A 108 19.74 -20.20 -14.53
CA GLN A 108 18.53 -20.76 -13.91
C GLN A 108 17.71 -19.67 -13.22
N LEU A 109 16.46 -19.52 -13.66
CA LEU A 109 15.49 -18.65 -12.99
C LEU A 109 14.97 -19.33 -11.72
N GLN A 110 15.17 -18.70 -10.57
CA GLN A 110 14.60 -19.16 -9.30
C GLN A 110 13.15 -18.71 -9.11
N VAL A 111 12.40 -19.41 -8.24
CA VAL A 111 11.00 -19.14 -7.89
C VAL A 111 10.74 -17.66 -7.54
N PHE A 112 11.65 -17.01 -6.81
CA PHE A 112 11.46 -15.62 -6.40
C PHE A 112 11.44 -14.63 -7.59
N HIS A 113 12.14 -14.91 -8.69
CA HIS A 113 12.13 -14.06 -9.88
C HIS A 113 10.73 -14.08 -10.52
N TRP A 114 10.14 -15.27 -10.63
CA TRP A 114 8.79 -15.46 -11.14
C TRP A 114 7.74 -14.83 -10.23
N ASN A 115 7.85 -15.02 -8.91
CA ASN A 115 6.95 -14.39 -7.94
C ASN A 115 7.01 -12.85 -8.04
N ALA A 116 8.20 -12.28 -8.22
CA ALA A 116 8.36 -10.84 -8.42
C ALA A 116 7.72 -10.35 -9.74
N LEU A 117 7.90 -11.09 -10.84
CA LEU A 117 7.33 -10.77 -12.14
C LEU A 117 5.79 -10.85 -12.12
N ILE A 118 5.23 -11.90 -11.50
CA ILE A 118 3.78 -12.07 -11.30
C ILE A 118 3.22 -10.91 -10.47
N ASP A 119 3.86 -10.54 -9.35
CA ASP A 119 3.43 -9.42 -8.52
C ASP A 119 3.48 -8.07 -9.27
N CYS A 120 4.48 -7.87 -10.12
CA CYS A 120 4.58 -6.68 -10.98
C CYS A 120 3.51 -6.65 -12.07
N ALA A 121 3.15 -7.80 -12.66
CA ALA A 121 2.07 -7.91 -13.64
C ALA A 121 0.74 -7.40 -13.06
N GLY A 122 0.41 -7.82 -11.83
CA GLY A 122 -0.83 -7.42 -11.17
C GLY A 122 -0.85 -6.01 -10.56
N LYS A 123 0.30 -5.33 -10.48
CA LYS A 123 0.41 -3.95 -9.91
C LYS A 123 0.62 -2.87 -10.96
N GLY A 124 0.54 -3.21 -12.26
CA GLY A 124 0.80 -2.27 -13.35
C GLY A 124 -0.09 -1.01 -13.35
N LEU A 125 -1.27 -1.09 -12.74
CA LEU A 125 -2.25 0.00 -12.63
C LEU A 125 -2.69 0.22 -11.18
N ARG A 126 -3.12 1.45 -10.84
CA ARG A 126 -3.69 1.78 -9.50
C ARG A 126 -4.91 0.94 -9.13
N LYS A 127 -5.64 0.41 -10.12
CA LYS A 127 -6.75 -0.54 -9.96
C LYS A 127 -6.53 -1.70 -10.93
N PRO A 128 -6.21 -2.91 -10.46
CA PRO A 128 -5.94 -4.03 -11.35
C PRO A 128 -7.22 -4.46 -12.06
N ARG A 129 -7.07 -4.73 -13.35
CA ARG A 129 -8.12 -5.21 -14.24
C ARG A 129 -8.01 -6.71 -14.45
N MET A 130 -9.03 -7.29 -15.06
CA MET A 130 -8.98 -8.69 -15.50
C MET A 130 -7.80 -8.97 -16.43
N GLU A 131 -7.39 -7.99 -17.24
CA GLU A 131 -6.22 -8.08 -18.12
C GLU A 131 -4.92 -8.28 -17.33
N ASP A 132 -4.76 -7.59 -16.20
CA ASP A 132 -3.57 -7.71 -15.35
C ASP A 132 -3.51 -9.10 -14.68
N PHE A 133 -4.68 -9.66 -14.31
CA PHE A 133 -4.77 -11.03 -13.81
C PHE A 133 -4.46 -12.06 -14.90
N LYS A 134 -4.94 -11.86 -16.14
CA LYS A 134 -4.58 -12.72 -17.29
C LYS A 134 -3.08 -12.70 -17.55
N LEU A 135 -2.46 -11.51 -17.57
CA LEU A 135 -1.01 -11.38 -17.72
C LEU A 135 -0.25 -12.13 -16.62
N ALA A 136 -0.71 -12.03 -15.37
CA ALA A 136 -0.13 -12.77 -14.25
C ALA A 136 -0.28 -14.30 -14.43
N LEU A 137 -1.42 -14.76 -14.96
CA LEU A 137 -1.62 -16.17 -15.32
C LEU A 137 -0.73 -16.60 -16.47
N ASP A 138 -0.52 -15.77 -17.49
CA ASP A 138 0.36 -16.08 -18.63
C ASP A 138 1.81 -16.30 -18.13
N VAL A 139 2.30 -15.40 -17.28
CA VAL A 139 3.62 -15.56 -16.62
C VAL A 139 3.68 -16.82 -15.74
N PHE A 140 2.60 -17.12 -15.01
CA PHE A 140 2.51 -18.36 -14.24
C PHE A 140 2.53 -19.61 -15.15
N THR A 141 1.85 -19.57 -16.30
CA THR A 141 1.89 -20.67 -17.27
C THR A 141 3.28 -20.85 -17.86
N ASP A 142 4.01 -19.76 -18.13
CA ASP A 142 5.39 -19.81 -18.60
C ASP A 142 6.29 -20.49 -17.54
N MET A 143 6.12 -20.15 -16.26
CA MET A 143 6.85 -20.75 -15.14
C MET A 143 6.66 -22.27 -15.02
N ILE A 144 5.40 -22.75 -15.08
CA ILE A 144 5.10 -24.18 -14.91
C ILE A 144 5.41 -25.00 -16.17
N THR A 145 5.37 -24.39 -17.35
CA THR A 145 5.70 -25.05 -18.62
C THR A 145 7.20 -25.00 -18.95
N GLY A 146 7.97 -24.21 -18.20
CA GLY A 146 9.39 -24.00 -18.46
C GLY A 146 9.67 -23.13 -19.70
N LYS A 147 8.70 -22.35 -20.17
CA LYS A 147 8.90 -21.40 -21.27
C LYS A 147 9.68 -20.17 -20.79
N PRO A 148 10.34 -19.42 -21.70
CA PRO A 148 10.93 -18.15 -21.32
C PRO A 148 9.86 -17.19 -20.76
N PRO A 149 10.23 -16.33 -19.79
CA PRO A 149 9.33 -15.31 -19.27
C PRO A 149 8.76 -14.45 -20.41
N GLY A 150 7.43 -14.38 -20.53
CA GLY A 150 6.76 -13.55 -21.53
C GLY A 150 6.49 -14.26 -22.86
N ALA A 151 6.85 -15.53 -23.01
CA ALA A 151 6.58 -16.31 -24.22
C ALA A 151 5.08 -16.44 -24.51
N THR A 152 4.25 -16.58 -23.48
CA THR A 152 2.79 -16.65 -23.65
C THR A 152 2.19 -15.26 -23.91
N TYR A 153 2.78 -14.20 -23.36
CA TYR A 153 2.34 -12.82 -23.56
C TYR A 153 2.71 -12.25 -24.95
N SER A 154 3.95 -12.47 -25.39
CA SER A 154 4.50 -11.96 -26.65
C SER A 154 5.47 -12.98 -27.28
N PRO A 155 4.93 -14.00 -27.99
CA PRO A 155 5.74 -15.05 -28.60
C PRO A 155 6.76 -14.56 -29.63
N SER A 156 6.52 -13.41 -30.27
CA SER A 156 7.42 -12.80 -31.26
C SER A 156 8.68 -12.21 -30.64
N GLU A 157 8.56 -11.65 -29.43
CA GLU A 157 9.67 -10.99 -28.72
C GLU A 157 10.45 -11.99 -27.84
N TYR A 158 9.75 -12.95 -27.23
CA TYR A 158 10.32 -13.92 -26.28
C TYR A 158 10.29 -15.33 -26.86
N ARG A 159 11.25 -15.61 -27.75
CA ARG A 159 11.30 -16.89 -28.46
C ARG A 159 11.71 -18.04 -27.53
N VAL A 160 10.97 -19.14 -27.63
CA VAL A 160 11.31 -20.41 -26.96
C VAL A 160 12.58 -20.99 -27.57
N MET A 161 13.62 -21.17 -26.76
CA MET A 161 14.86 -21.86 -27.15
C MET A 161 14.79 -23.31 -26.66
N PRO A 162 14.82 -24.33 -27.54
CA PRO A 162 14.75 -25.73 -27.13
C PRO A 162 15.88 -26.11 -26.16
N GLY A 163 15.54 -26.80 -25.08
CA GLY A 163 16.53 -27.37 -24.13
C GLY A 163 17.02 -26.44 -23.01
N LEU A 164 16.67 -25.15 -23.01
CA LEU A 164 17.03 -24.22 -21.92
C LEU A 164 15.97 -24.09 -20.82
N GLY A 165 14.72 -24.41 -21.13
CA GLY A 165 13.60 -24.29 -20.21
C GLY A 165 13.45 -25.46 -19.26
N GLN A 166 13.33 -25.17 -17.96
CA GLN A 166 12.95 -26.16 -16.95
C GLN A 166 11.66 -25.70 -16.25
N PRO A 167 10.67 -26.59 -16.08
CA PRO A 167 9.47 -26.28 -15.33
C PRO A 167 9.84 -26.04 -13.86
N ILE A 168 9.34 -24.95 -13.29
CA ILE A 168 9.60 -24.59 -11.90
C ILE A 168 8.35 -24.82 -11.08
N GLN A 169 8.49 -25.55 -9.97
CA GLN A 169 7.38 -25.82 -9.07
C GLN A 169 6.96 -24.53 -8.33
N PRO A 170 5.69 -24.08 -8.47
CA PRO A 170 5.19 -22.93 -7.73
C PRO A 170 5.12 -23.19 -6.23
N ASP A 171 5.36 -22.15 -5.44
CA ASP A 171 5.24 -22.20 -3.98
C ASP A 171 3.96 -21.51 -3.49
N ILE A 172 3.72 -21.55 -2.17
CA ILE A 172 2.56 -20.89 -1.56
C ILE A 172 2.55 -19.38 -1.84
N VAL A 173 3.73 -18.77 -2.01
CA VAL A 173 3.87 -17.34 -2.33
C VAL A 173 3.39 -17.07 -3.75
N THR A 174 3.69 -17.94 -4.71
CA THR A 174 3.18 -17.84 -6.10
C THR A 174 1.66 -17.80 -6.11
N TYR A 175 1.01 -18.79 -5.48
CA TYR A 175 -0.46 -18.86 -5.46
C TYR A 175 -1.10 -17.74 -4.64
N THR A 176 -0.49 -17.35 -3.52
CA THR A 176 -0.98 -16.21 -2.72
C THR A 176 -0.85 -14.89 -3.49
N THR A 177 0.20 -14.74 -4.31
CA THR A 177 0.37 -13.57 -5.17
C THR A 177 -0.71 -13.53 -6.25
N LEU A 178 -0.97 -14.65 -6.95
CA LEU A 178 -2.06 -14.75 -7.92
C LEU A 178 -3.42 -14.45 -7.29
N LEU A 179 -3.67 -14.98 -6.08
CA LEU A 179 -4.88 -14.73 -5.33
C LEU A 179 -5.04 -13.26 -4.95
N ASN A 180 -3.96 -12.60 -4.49
CA ASN A 180 -3.97 -11.17 -4.18
C ASN A 180 -4.28 -10.30 -5.40
N ILE A 181 -3.73 -10.65 -6.57
CA ILE A 181 -4.01 -9.95 -7.82
C ILE A 181 -5.50 -10.13 -8.18
N ALA A 182 -5.98 -11.37 -8.16
CA ALA A 182 -7.39 -11.69 -8.42
C ALA A 182 -8.33 -10.97 -7.44
N ALA A 183 -8.01 -10.96 -6.15
CA ALA A 183 -8.76 -10.29 -5.09
C ALA A 183 -8.92 -8.79 -5.38
N LYS A 184 -7.85 -8.12 -5.80
CA LYS A 184 -7.90 -6.68 -6.10
C LYS A 184 -8.68 -6.33 -7.37
N THR A 185 -8.92 -7.28 -8.28
CA THR A 185 -9.81 -7.04 -9.42
C THR A 185 -11.28 -6.89 -9.00
N LEU A 186 -11.63 -7.35 -7.78
CA LEU A 186 -13.01 -7.42 -7.27
C LEU A 186 -13.95 -8.27 -8.13
N GLN A 187 -13.39 -9.12 -9.02
CA GLN A 187 -14.16 -10.00 -9.87
C GLN A 187 -14.19 -11.42 -9.31
N GLY A 188 -15.38 -11.90 -8.94
CA GLY A 188 -15.52 -13.21 -8.30
C GLY A 188 -15.08 -14.39 -9.17
N HIS A 189 -15.09 -14.28 -10.50
CA HIS A 189 -14.59 -15.34 -11.38
C HIS A 189 -13.06 -15.48 -11.30
N ALA A 190 -12.33 -14.36 -11.31
CA ALA A 190 -10.87 -14.35 -11.16
C ALA A 190 -10.47 -14.94 -9.79
N LEU A 191 -11.18 -14.54 -8.73
CA LEU A 191 -10.95 -15.07 -7.39
C LEU A 191 -11.20 -16.58 -7.31
N ARG A 192 -12.29 -17.08 -7.89
CA ARG A 192 -12.58 -18.53 -7.95
C ARG A 192 -11.51 -19.28 -8.72
N GLN A 193 -11.03 -18.73 -9.83
CA GLN A 193 -9.95 -19.35 -10.61
C GLN A 193 -8.66 -19.44 -9.79
N ALA A 194 -8.22 -18.34 -9.15
CA ALA A 194 -7.02 -18.34 -8.32
C ALA A 194 -7.16 -19.26 -7.09
N THR A 195 -8.32 -19.29 -6.46
CA THR A 195 -8.61 -20.20 -5.32
C THR A 195 -8.61 -21.66 -5.75
N SER A 196 -9.14 -21.96 -6.94
CA SER A 196 -9.13 -23.30 -7.52
C SER A 196 -7.69 -23.76 -7.82
N LEU A 197 -6.85 -22.89 -8.38
CA LEU A 197 -5.43 -23.16 -8.62
C LEU A 197 -4.68 -23.46 -7.31
N LEU A 198 -4.92 -22.67 -6.26
CA LEU A 198 -4.32 -22.95 -4.95
C LEU A 198 -4.81 -24.30 -4.39
N ARG A 199 -6.10 -24.60 -4.50
CA ARG A 199 -6.65 -25.88 -4.03
C ARG A 199 -6.08 -27.08 -4.81
N SER A 200 -5.97 -26.97 -6.13
CA SER A 200 -5.42 -28.05 -6.96
C SER A 200 -3.93 -28.27 -6.76
N SER A 201 -3.20 -27.27 -6.24
CA SER A 201 -1.79 -27.40 -5.87
C SER A 201 -1.54 -28.32 -4.67
N GLY A 202 -2.56 -28.57 -3.83
CA GLY A 202 -2.43 -29.30 -2.57
C GLY A 202 -1.68 -28.53 -1.46
N LEU A 203 -1.19 -27.31 -1.73
CA LEU A 203 -0.53 -26.49 -0.73
C LEU A 203 -1.55 -25.94 0.28
N SER A 204 -1.14 -25.88 1.55
CA SER A 204 -1.99 -25.35 2.61
C SER A 204 -2.01 -23.82 2.59
N PRO A 205 -3.19 -23.17 2.46
CA PRO A 205 -3.34 -21.74 2.69
C PRO A 205 -2.73 -21.29 4.02
N ASN A 206 -1.95 -20.22 3.98
CA ASN A 206 -1.36 -19.60 5.17
C ASN A 206 -2.17 -18.37 5.60
N ARG A 207 -1.73 -17.70 6.67
CA ARG A 207 -2.35 -16.47 7.19
C ARG A 207 -2.53 -15.41 6.10
N ILE A 208 -1.49 -15.15 5.30
CA ILE A 208 -1.51 -14.12 4.25
C ILE A 208 -2.56 -14.47 3.18
N THR A 209 -2.68 -15.75 2.80
CA THR A 209 -3.71 -16.21 1.86
C THR A 209 -5.12 -15.85 2.35
N HIS A 210 -5.42 -16.10 3.62
CA HIS A 210 -6.73 -15.78 4.19
C HIS A 210 -6.96 -14.27 4.32
N LEU A 211 -5.93 -13.49 4.67
CA LEU A 211 -6.04 -12.02 4.67
C LEU A 211 -6.35 -11.46 3.27
N CYS A 212 -5.79 -12.05 2.20
CA CYS A 212 -6.13 -11.67 0.82
C CYS A 212 -7.60 -11.94 0.48
N LEU A 213 -8.15 -13.09 0.91
CA LEU A 213 -9.56 -13.42 0.76
C LEU A 213 -10.45 -12.45 1.55
N MET A 214 -10.07 -12.16 2.79
CA MET A 214 -10.79 -11.21 3.63
C MET A 214 -10.81 -9.82 3.00
N ALA A 215 -9.69 -9.31 2.49
CA ALA A 215 -9.65 -8.04 1.79
C ALA A 215 -10.61 -7.99 0.58
N TYR A 216 -10.73 -9.08 -0.17
CA TYR A 216 -11.72 -9.19 -1.25
C TYR A 216 -13.16 -9.13 -0.72
N TYR A 217 -13.49 -9.93 0.29
CA TYR A 217 -14.84 -10.01 0.84
C TYR A 217 -15.26 -8.71 1.52
N THR A 218 -14.35 -8.07 2.25
CA THR A 218 -14.50 -6.72 2.78
C THR A 218 -14.79 -5.71 1.67
N SER A 219 -14.01 -5.73 0.57
CA SER A 219 -14.18 -4.78 -0.54
C SER A 219 -15.45 -5.03 -1.36
N THR A 220 -15.94 -6.27 -1.40
CA THR A 220 -17.19 -6.65 -2.07
C THR A 220 -18.40 -6.64 -1.13
N ARG A 221 -18.21 -6.22 0.13
CA ARG A 221 -19.23 -6.13 1.18
C ARG A 221 -19.93 -7.47 1.50
N ASP A 222 -19.22 -8.58 1.32
CA ASP A 222 -19.69 -9.92 1.62
C ASP A 222 -19.27 -10.35 3.04
N LEU A 223 -20.12 -10.04 4.03
CA LEU A 223 -19.87 -10.41 5.43
C LEU A 223 -19.86 -11.93 5.66
N ASN A 224 -20.59 -12.70 4.86
CA ASN A 224 -20.57 -14.17 4.99
C ASN A 224 -19.22 -14.72 4.53
N GLY A 225 -18.65 -14.15 3.47
CA GLY A 225 -17.29 -14.42 3.03
C GLY A 225 -16.26 -14.11 4.11
N VAL A 226 -16.38 -12.95 4.78
CA VAL A 226 -15.52 -12.58 5.93
C VAL A 226 -15.62 -13.61 7.06
N ARG A 227 -16.83 -13.92 7.55
CA ARG A 227 -17.05 -14.93 8.60
C ARG A 227 -16.52 -16.31 8.22
N SER A 228 -16.77 -16.76 7.00
CA SER A 228 -16.26 -18.05 6.52
C SER A 228 -14.73 -18.10 6.52
N THR A 229 -14.09 -16.97 6.21
CA THR A 229 -12.62 -16.85 6.23
C THR A 229 -12.09 -16.90 7.66
N LEU A 230 -12.75 -16.20 8.60
CA LEU A 230 -12.41 -16.24 10.03
C LEU A 230 -12.54 -17.65 10.61
N ILE A 231 -13.64 -18.35 10.33
CA ILE A 231 -13.85 -19.76 10.75
C ILE A 231 -12.72 -20.65 10.21
N GLN A 232 -12.36 -20.48 8.93
CA GLN A 232 -11.27 -21.26 8.33
C GLN A 232 -9.92 -20.97 9.00
N MET A 233 -9.61 -19.71 9.29
CA MET A 233 -8.40 -19.33 10.01
C MET A 233 -8.37 -19.96 11.41
N HIS A 234 -9.47 -19.86 12.14
CA HIS A 234 -9.59 -20.42 13.48
C HIS A 234 -9.43 -21.96 13.48
N SER A 235 -10.10 -22.65 12.57
CA SER A 235 -9.99 -24.13 12.45
C SER A 235 -8.57 -24.62 12.13
N ARG A 236 -7.72 -23.73 11.61
CA ARG A 236 -6.31 -24.00 11.26
C ARG A 236 -5.32 -23.45 12.28
N GLY A 237 -5.80 -22.88 13.39
CA GLY A 237 -4.96 -22.24 14.40
C GLY A 237 -4.18 -21.02 13.88
N LEU A 238 -4.69 -20.34 12.85
CA LEU A 238 -4.05 -19.15 12.29
C LEU A 238 -4.51 -17.88 13.03
N GLU A 239 -3.55 -17.11 13.54
CA GLU A 239 -3.85 -15.85 14.21
C GLU A 239 -4.31 -14.76 13.23
N LEU A 240 -5.37 -14.04 13.62
CA LEU A 240 -5.95 -12.97 12.80
C LEU A 240 -5.03 -11.75 12.68
N GLY A 241 -4.34 -11.37 13.77
CA GLY A 241 -3.51 -10.17 13.87
C GLY A 241 -4.27 -8.84 13.69
N ILE A 242 -3.60 -7.72 13.97
CA ILE A 242 -4.23 -6.38 13.96
C ILE A 242 -4.68 -5.94 12.56
N ASP A 243 -3.92 -6.26 11.52
CA ASP A 243 -4.27 -6.10 10.11
C ASP A 243 -5.55 -6.86 9.74
N GLY A 244 -5.75 -8.06 10.29
CA GLY A 244 -6.99 -8.81 10.08
C GLY A 244 -8.19 -8.22 10.83
N VAL A 245 -7.98 -7.77 12.07
CA VAL A 245 -9.01 -7.08 12.88
C VAL A 245 -9.43 -5.77 12.20
N ASN A 246 -8.48 -4.97 11.71
CA ASN A 246 -8.75 -3.74 10.96
C ASN A 246 -9.58 -4.01 9.69
N ALA A 247 -9.26 -5.09 8.96
CA ALA A 247 -10.05 -5.49 7.78
C ALA A 247 -11.49 -5.90 8.15
N CYS A 248 -11.70 -6.51 9.33
CA CYS A 248 -13.02 -6.81 9.87
C CYS A 248 -13.76 -5.52 10.23
N MET A 249 -13.13 -4.61 10.98
CA MET A 249 -13.72 -3.31 11.31
C MET A 249 -14.22 -2.58 10.06
N TRP A 250 -13.40 -2.57 9.00
CA TRP A 250 -13.77 -1.98 7.72
C TRP A 250 -14.94 -2.68 7.02
N ALA A 251 -15.03 -4.01 7.13
CA ALA A 251 -16.14 -4.79 6.58
C ALA A 251 -17.47 -4.47 7.27
N PHE A 252 -17.45 -4.38 8.61
CA PHE A 252 -18.65 -4.15 9.42
C PHE A 252 -19.08 -2.68 9.47
N ALA A 253 -18.17 -1.73 9.16
CA ALA A 253 -18.39 -0.28 9.20
C ALA A 253 -19.66 0.22 8.49
N HIS A 254 -20.18 -0.50 7.48
CA HIS A 254 -21.38 -0.08 6.76
C HIS A 254 -22.71 -0.62 7.33
N ARG A 255 -22.68 -1.71 8.09
CA ARG A 255 -23.90 -2.43 8.49
C ARG A 255 -24.06 -2.56 10.00
N ARG A 256 -22.96 -2.63 10.73
CA ARG A 256 -22.92 -2.96 12.15
C ARG A 256 -21.84 -2.13 12.85
N LEU A 257 -22.17 -0.86 13.10
CA LEU A 257 -21.29 0.07 13.82
C LEU A 257 -21.09 -0.33 15.28
N ASP A 258 -22.06 -1.04 15.85
CA ASP A 258 -21.97 -1.67 17.16
C ASP A 258 -20.76 -2.60 17.23
N ILE A 259 -20.57 -3.48 16.25
CA ILE A 259 -19.40 -4.38 16.21
C ILE A 259 -18.09 -3.59 16.10
N VAL A 260 -18.05 -2.54 15.28
CA VAL A 260 -16.84 -1.72 15.12
C VAL A 260 -16.46 -1.02 16.42
N ARG A 261 -17.46 -0.49 17.15
CA ARG A 261 -17.26 0.09 18.48
C ARG A 261 -16.83 -0.95 19.51
N ASP A 262 -17.48 -2.11 19.53
CA ASP A 262 -17.16 -3.23 20.43
C ASP A 262 -15.71 -3.70 20.21
N VAL A 263 -15.29 -3.87 18.95
CA VAL A 263 -13.91 -4.23 18.59
C VAL A 263 -12.92 -3.16 19.04
N TYR A 264 -13.21 -1.88 18.77
CA TYR A 264 -12.32 -0.80 19.19
C TYR A 264 -12.21 -0.70 20.71
N ARG A 265 -13.31 -0.86 21.45
CA ARG A 265 -13.32 -0.83 22.92
C ARG A 265 -12.44 -1.94 23.53
N VAL A 266 -12.53 -3.16 22.98
CA VAL A 266 -11.67 -4.28 23.38
C VAL A 266 -10.19 -3.97 23.11
N LEU A 267 -9.85 -3.38 21.96
CA LEU A 267 -8.48 -2.99 21.65
C LEU A 267 -8.01 -1.84 22.56
N ARG A 268 -8.83 -0.82 22.77
CA ARG A 268 -8.56 0.35 23.62
C ARG A 268 -8.25 -0.05 25.06
N HIS A 269 -8.94 -1.06 25.59
CA HIS A 269 -8.72 -1.58 26.94
C HIS A 269 -7.29 -2.08 27.18
N SER A 270 -6.55 -2.47 26.13
CA SER A 270 -5.14 -2.87 26.24
C SER A 270 -4.17 -1.72 26.51
N ILE A 271 -4.59 -0.47 26.25
CA ILE A 271 -3.82 0.76 26.47
C ILE A 271 -4.38 1.52 27.67
N PHE A 272 -5.71 1.65 27.72
CA PHE A 272 -6.44 2.34 28.78
C PHE A 272 -7.39 1.36 29.47
N PRO A 273 -6.90 0.60 30.49
CA PRO A 273 -7.73 -0.38 31.19
C PRO A 273 -8.95 0.28 31.83
N GLU A 274 -10.12 -0.20 31.43
CA GLU A 274 -11.41 0.17 32.02
C GLU A 274 -11.64 -0.58 33.34
N PRO A 275 -12.29 0.02 34.34
CA PRO A 275 -12.52 -0.63 35.64
C PRO A 275 -13.41 -1.88 35.54
N ASN A 276 -14.30 -1.95 34.54
CA ASN A 276 -15.21 -3.07 34.31
C ASN A 276 -14.58 -4.14 33.40
N VAL A 277 -13.64 -4.91 33.92
CA VAL A 277 -12.99 -6.00 33.17
C VAL A 277 -13.99 -7.07 32.73
N GLU A 278 -15.00 -7.37 33.56
CA GLU A 278 -16.03 -8.38 33.24
C GLU A 278 -16.85 -8.01 31.99
N GLU A 279 -17.14 -6.72 31.80
CA GLU A 279 -17.88 -6.23 30.63
C GLU A 279 -17.05 -6.41 29.35
N ILE A 280 -15.75 -6.12 29.40
CA ILE A 280 -14.83 -6.32 28.26
C ILE A 280 -14.68 -7.80 27.91
N VAL A 281 -14.60 -8.68 28.91
CA VAL A 281 -14.58 -10.14 28.69
C VAL A 281 -15.88 -10.59 28.03
N SER A 282 -17.03 -10.07 28.46
CA SER A 282 -18.33 -10.37 27.85
C SER A 282 -18.42 -9.90 26.40
N LEU A 283 -17.90 -8.70 26.09
CA LEU A 283 -17.84 -8.17 24.73
C LEU A 283 -16.93 -9.01 23.83
N LYS A 284 -15.76 -9.41 24.33
CA LYS A 284 -14.84 -10.30 23.61
C LYS A 284 -15.50 -11.65 23.31
N GLN A 285 -16.23 -12.21 24.26
CA GLN A 285 -16.98 -13.46 24.04
C GLN A 285 -18.09 -13.28 22.99
N LYS A 286 -18.85 -12.18 23.06
CA LYS A 286 -19.88 -11.85 22.07
C LYS A 286 -19.30 -11.71 20.66
N LEU A 287 -18.18 -11.01 20.49
CA LEU A 287 -17.49 -10.86 19.20
C LEU A 287 -17.03 -12.21 18.62
N GLN A 288 -16.57 -13.12 19.49
CA GLN A 288 -16.17 -14.46 19.10
C GLN A 288 -17.37 -15.33 18.71
N GLU A 289 -18.48 -15.28 19.45
CA GLU A 289 -19.66 -16.11 19.22
C GLU A 289 -20.51 -15.63 18.04
N GLU A 290 -20.77 -14.32 17.93
CA GLU A 290 -21.62 -13.76 16.88
C GLU A 290 -20.89 -13.62 15.54
N GLU A 291 -19.62 -13.20 15.58
CA GLU A 291 -18.90 -12.71 14.40
C GLU A 291 -17.60 -13.45 14.13
N THR A 292 -17.23 -14.42 14.99
CA THR A 292 -16.00 -15.22 14.87
C THR A 292 -14.71 -14.39 14.91
N ILE A 293 -14.78 -13.17 15.45
CA ILE A 293 -13.63 -12.27 15.61
C ILE A 293 -12.96 -12.60 16.94
N ILE A 294 -11.75 -13.14 16.87
CA ILE A 294 -10.96 -13.49 18.05
C ILE A 294 -9.85 -12.46 18.22
N ILE A 295 -9.90 -11.69 19.30
CA ILE A 295 -8.91 -10.67 19.65
C ILE A 295 -8.03 -11.19 20.80
N PRO A 296 -6.74 -11.47 20.56
CA PRO A 296 -5.79 -11.84 21.61
C PRO A 296 -5.70 -10.80 22.72
N GLU A 297 -5.36 -11.24 23.93
CA GLU A 297 -5.09 -10.33 25.04
C GLU A 297 -3.84 -9.49 24.77
N GLY A 298 -3.88 -8.21 25.14
CA GLY A 298 -2.76 -7.28 24.93
C GLY A 298 -2.62 -6.76 23.49
N MET A 299 -3.51 -7.12 22.56
CA MET A 299 -3.51 -6.54 21.21
C MET A 299 -3.88 -5.05 21.26
N ARG A 300 -3.00 -4.20 20.72
CA ARG A 300 -3.14 -2.74 20.72
C ARG A 300 -3.66 -2.20 19.38
N PRO A 301 -4.47 -1.12 19.40
CA PRO A 301 -4.75 -0.30 18.22
C PRO A 301 -3.45 0.16 17.53
N ASN A 302 -3.47 0.21 16.21
CA ASN A 302 -2.39 0.76 15.40
C ASN A 302 -2.87 2.00 14.61
N GLU A 303 -1.99 2.66 13.84
CA GLU A 303 -2.34 3.87 13.07
C GLU A 303 -3.60 3.65 12.18
N ILE A 304 -3.66 2.46 11.56
CA ILE A 304 -4.76 2.06 10.69
C ILE A 304 -6.06 1.88 11.48
N THR A 305 -6.00 1.33 12.71
CA THR A 305 -7.16 1.18 13.61
C THR A 305 -7.76 2.54 13.93
N PHE A 306 -6.94 3.50 14.39
CA PHE A 306 -7.40 4.85 14.73
C PHE A 306 -7.99 5.55 13.50
N THR A 307 -7.28 5.52 12.37
CA THR A 307 -7.74 6.14 11.13
C THR A 307 -9.07 5.55 10.66
N SER A 308 -9.21 4.21 10.67
CA SER A 308 -10.43 3.52 10.25
C SER A 308 -11.60 3.84 11.16
N MET A 309 -11.37 3.91 12.47
CA MET A 309 -12.39 4.22 13.47
C MET A 309 -12.88 5.67 13.33
N ILE A 310 -11.97 6.66 13.27
CA ILE A 310 -12.33 8.07 13.08
C ILE A 310 -13.10 8.25 11.77
N GLN A 311 -12.65 7.60 10.71
CA GLN A 311 -13.32 7.65 9.42
C GLN A 311 -14.72 7.04 9.45
N CYS A 312 -14.88 5.91 10.12
CA CYS A 312 -16.17 5.25 10.28
C CYS A 312 -17.14 6.13 11.11
N MET A 313 -16.69 6.66 12.25
CA MET A 313 -17.53 7.48 13.13
C MET A 313 -17.90 8.82 12.48
N SER A 314 -16.95 9.48 11.82
CA SER A 314 -17.18 10.73 11.10
C SER A 314 -18.19 10.57 9.95
N TYR A 315 -18.09 9.48 9.19
CA TYR A 315 -19.02 9.19 8.10
C TYR A 315 -20.46 8.99 8.60
N ASN A 316 -20.63 8.39 9.78
CA ASN A 316 -21.93 8.10 10.37
C ASN A 316 -22.48 9.22 11.26
N GLY A 317 -21.71 10.29 11.48
CA GLY A 317 -22.17 11.50 12.18
C GLY A 317 -21.93 11.49 13.68
N ASP A 318 -21.09 10.58 14.18
CA ASP A 318 -20.69 10.52 15.59
C ASP A 318 -19.34 11.22 15.77
N LEU A 319 -19.37 12.55 15.93
CA LEU A 319 -18.15 13.34 16.09
C LEU A 319 -17.50 13.11 17.46
N ASP A 320 -18.30 12.97 18.52
CA ASP A 320 -17.79 12.86 19.88
C ASP A 320 -16.88 11.63 20.00
N THR A 321 -17.36 10.46 19.54
CA THR A 321 -16.53 9.25 19.49
C THR A 321 -15.33 9.42 18.56
N ALA A 322 -15.48 10.12 17.43
CA ALA A 322 -14.37 10.37 16.51
C ALA A 322 -13.26 11.22 17.14
N LEU A 323 -13.63 12.22 17.95
CA LEU A 323 -12.70 13.09 18.67
C LEU A 323 -12.08 12.39 19.88
N ASP A 324 -12.82 11.54 20.58
CA ASP A 324 -12.28 10.71 21.66
C ASP A 324 -11.20 9.77 21.11
N VAL A 325 -11.46 9.12 19.98
CA VAL A 325 -10.48 8.26 19.28
C VAL A 325 -9.29 9.07 18.77
N PHE A 326 -9.52 10.30 18.30
CA PHE A 326 -8.45 11.21 17.90
C PHE A 326 -7.55 11.59 19.08
N TYR A 327 -8.15 11.87 20.24
CA TYR A 327 -7.42 12.14 21.48
C TYR A 327 -6.64 10.90 21.96
N ASP A 328 -7.26 9.73 21.94
CA ASP A 328 -6.61 8.46 22.27
C ASP A 328 -5.39 8.20 21.36
N MET A 329 -5.50 8.50 20.07
CA MET A 329 -4.38 8.39 19.12
C MET A 329 -3.23 9.32 19.52
N MET A 330 -3.51 10.61 19.74
CA MET A 330 -2.49 11.62 20.05
C MET A 330 -1.82 11.41 21.41
N THR A 331 -2.40 10.59 22.28
CA THR A 331 -1.88 10.26 23.62
C THR A 331 -1.23 8.87 23.69
N THR A 332 -1.40 8.04 22.66
CA THR A 332 -0.83 6.69 22.62
C THR A 332 0.56 6.71 21.97
N ASP A 333 1.55 6.17 22.67
CA ASP A 333 2.91 5.96 22.15
C ASP A 333 2.91 4.98 20.96
N ASN A 334 3.56 5.36 19.86
CA ASN A 334 3.67 4.54 18.67
C ASN A 334 4.73 3.42 18.88
N VAL A 335 4.26 2.22 19.21
CA VAL A 335 5.12 1.04 19.41
C VAL A 335 5.40 0.25 18.12
N GLU A 336 5.03 0.78 16.95
CA GLU A 336 5.22 0.10 15.67
C GLU A 336 6.69 0.11 15.20
N VAL A 337 7.04 -0.85 14.35
CA VAL A 337 8.40 -0.98 13.82
C VAL A 337 8.74 0.23 12.95
N GLY A 338 9.76 0.99 13.35
CA GLY A 338 10.19 2.19 12.63
C GLY A 338 9.57 3.49 13.14
N ALA A 339 8.84 3.46 14.26
CA ALA A 339 8.36 4.66 14.93
C ALA A 339 9.52 5.58 15.38
N ALA A 340 9.30 6.89 15.31
CA ALA A 340 10.26 7.88 15.76
C ALA A 340 10.44 7.80 17.29
N LEU A 341 11.69 7.88 17.75
CA LEU A 341 12.01 7.95 19.16
C LEU A 341 12.28 9.41 19.55
N GLN A 342 11.71 9.85 20.67
CA GLN A 342 11.95 11.16 21.26
C GLN A 342 12.60 10.99 22.65
N PRO A 343 13.59 11.81 23.00
CA PRO A 343 14.15 11.82 24.34
C PRO A 343 13.14 12.38 25.33
N ASP A 344 12.87 11.64 26.40
CA ASP A 344 12.09 12.11 27.55
C ASP A 344 12.89 13.17 28.36
N ALA A 345 12.26 13.79 29.36
CA ALA A 345 12.89 14.76 30.27
C ALA A 345 14.17 14.21 30.95
N ASP A 346 14.25 12.89 31.14
CA ASP A 346 15.41 12.18 31.71
C ASP A 346 16.44 11.73 30.64
N GLY A 347 16.26 12.11 29.38
CA GLY A 347 17.12 11.72 28.26
C GLY A 347 16.92 10.28 27.76
N VAL A 348 15.94 9.55 28.31
CA VAL A 348 15.57 8.20 27.87
C VAL A 348 14.77 8.28 26.57
N LEU A 349 15.23 7.61 25.51
CA LEU A 349 14.50 7.55 24.24
C LEU A 349 13.23 6.71 24.40
N LYS A 350 12.07 7.36 24.26
CA LYS A 350 10.75 6.72 24.23
C LYS A 350 10.11 6.89 22.84
N PRO A 351 9.24 5.97 22.41
CA PRO A 351 8.49 6.15 21.17
C PRO A 351 7.62 7.40 21.24
N ALA A 352 7.63 8.21 20.18
CA ALA A 352 6.73 9.34 20.05
C ALA A 352 5.27 8.87 19.95
N PRO A 353 4.29 9.67 20.39
CA PRO A 353 2.89 9.35 20.15
C PRO A 353 2.55 9.32 18.66
N TYR A 354 1.40 8.75 18.32
CA TYR A 354 0.92 8.80 16.94
C TYR A 354 0.68 10.25 16.50
N ASN A 355 1.11 10.55 15.28
CA ASN A 355 0.87 11.85 14.66
C ASN A 355 -0.43 11.83 13.86
N ALA A 356 -1.15 12.94 13.88
CA ALA A 356 -2.34 13.11 13.06
C ALA A 356 -1.98 13.09 11.57
N THR A 357 -2.63 12.22 10.80
CA THR A 357 -2.41 12.09 9.36
C THR A 357 -3.42 12.89 8.56
N HIS A 358 -3.04 13.29 7.35
CA HIS A 358 -3.93 13.94 6.39
C HIS A 358 -5.22 13.14 6.08
N ALA A 359 -5.17 11.82 6.23
CA ALA A 359 -6.32 10.94 6.04
C ALA A 359 -7.39 11.15 7.11
N ILE A 360 -6.97 11.39 8.36
CA ILE A 360 -7.85 11.64 9.50
C ILE A 360 -8.55 12.99 9.35
N TYR A 361 -7.81 14.05 9.03
CA TYR A 361 -8.42 15.37 8.77
C TYR A 361 -9.38 15.33 7.58
N ARG A 362 -9.02 14.62 6.51
CA ARG A 362 -9.93 14.39 5.38
C ARG A 362 -11.24 13.73 5.83
N ALA A 363 -11.16 12.71 6.68
CA ALA A 363 -12.34 12.02 7.21
C ALA A 363 -13.21 12.94 8.08
N LEU A 364 -12.60 13.73 8.97
CA LEU A 364 -13.30 14.70 9.80
C LEU A 364 -13.99 15.76 8.93
N PHE A 365 -13.27 16.40 8.00
CA PHE A 365 -13.84 17.40 7.08
C PHE A 365 -14.97 16.83 6.22
N LEU A 366 -14.85 15.59 5.76
CA LEU A 366 -15.95 14.89 5.08
C LEU A 366 -17.16 14.72 6.01
N GLY A 367 -16.94 14.38 7.27
CA GLY A 367 -17.98 14.34 8.30
C GLY A 367 -18.71 15.68 8.45
N PHE A 368 -17.97 16.80 8.54
CA PHE A 368 -18.56 18.15 8.59
C PHE A 368 -19.31 18.51 7.32
N ALA A 369 -18.78 18.18 6.15
CA ALA A 369 -19.48 18.39 4.88
C ALA A 369 -20.80 17.61 4.81
N ARG A 370 -20.85 16.42 5.41
CA ARG A 370 -22.03 15.54 5.39
C ARG A 370 -23.08 15.93 6.43
N HIS A 371 -22.67 16.15 7.68
CA HIS A 371 -23.56 16.31 8.84
C HIS A 371 -23.63 17.73 9.39
N GLY A 372 -22.72 18.61 8.97
CA GLY A 372 -22.76 20.03 9.28
C GLY A 372 -23.98 20.69 8.65
N ASP A 373 -24.59 21.60 9.41
CA ASP A 373 -25.77 22.37 9.01
C ASP A 373 -25.59 23.83 9.45
N HIS A 374 -26.01 24.76 8.60
CA HIS A 374 -25.93 26.19 8.90
C HIS A 374 -27.14 26.64 9.71
N MET A 375 -26.92 27.44 10.73
CA MET A 375 -28.00 27.94 11.58
C MET A 375 -28.98 28.83 10.80
N VAL A 376 -30.27 28.52 10.89
CA VAL A 376 -31.35 29.51 10.78
C VAL A 376 -31.99 29.61 12.17
N ASP A 377 -31.88 30.77 12.80
CA ASP A 377 -32.41 31.07 14.14
C ASP A 377 -33.92 30.76 14.21
N GLY A 378 -34.26 29.58 14.71
CA GLY A 378 -35.62 29.16 15.01
C GLY A 378 -35.71 28.56 16.41
N LEU A 379 -36.89 28.59 17.02
CA LEU A 379 -37.17 28.13 18.40
C LEU A 379 -36.59 26.74 18.78
N ALA A 380 -36.29 25.89 17.78
CA ALA A 380 -35.62 24.61 17.96
C ALA A 380 -34.17 24.71 18.46
N SER A 381 -33.50 25.87 18.30
CA SER A 381 -32.12 26.10 18.77
C SER A 381 -32.00 26.21 20.30
N ARG A 382 -33.09 26.56 20.98
CA ARG A 382 -33.13 26.72 22.46
C ARG A 382 -33.30 25.41 23.23
N LEU A 383 -33.65 24.32 22.55
CA LEU A 383 -33.85 23.01 23.17
C LEU A 383 -32.57 22.14 23.25
N GLN A 384 -31.40 22.72 22.98
CA GLN A 384 -30.05 22.19 23.26
C GLN A 384 -29.97 20.66 23.45
N GLN A 385 -30.00 19.92 22.35
CA GLN A 385 -29.04 18.83 22.20
C GLN A 385 -27.80 19.48 21.59
N LYS A 386 -26.63 19.36 22.23
CA LYS A 386 -25.34 19.73 21.62
C LYS A 386 -25.30 19.07 20.25
N ARG A 387 -25.44 19.83 19.16
CA ARG A 387 -25.22 19.29 17.83
C ARG A 387 -23.72 19.28 17.62
N PRO A 388 -23.08 18.10 17.49
CA PRO A 388 -21.62 17.99 17.51
C PRO A 388 -20.95 18.74 16.36
N TRP A 389 -21.57 18.75 15.17
CA TRP A 389 -21.01 19.28 13.93
C TRP A 389 -21.22 20.80 13.77
N SER A 390 -20.61 21.61 14.65
CA SER A 390 -20.71 23.08 14.65
C SER A 390 -19.55 23.77 13.92
N LEU A 391 -19.70 25.06 13.62
CA LEU A 391 -18.63 25.91 13.06
C LEU A 391 -17.43 25.99 14.01
N ASP A 392 -17.67 26.15 15.31
CA ASP A 392 -16.62 26.22 16.32
C ASP A 392 -15.79 24.94 16.35
N ALA A 393 -16.43 23.77 16.23
CA ALA A 393 -15.75 22.48 16.18
C ALA A 393 -14.92 22.32 14.89
N LEU A 394 -15.44 22.80 13.75
CA LEU A 394 -14.69 22.81 12.49
C LEU A 394 -13.45 23.71 12.57
N GLN A 395 -13.59 24.90 13.16
CA GLN A 395 -12.48 25.84 13.34
C GLN A 395 -11.37 25.26 14.22
N MET A 396 -11.73 24.64 15.35
CA MET A 396 -10.75 23.98 16.23
C MET A 396 -9.92 22.90 15.52
N ILE A 397 -10.57 22.09 14.67
CA ILE A 397 -9.90 21.04 13.88
C ILE A 397 -9.04 21.65 12.76
N TYR A 398 -9.49 22.76 12.17
CA TYR A 398 -8.73 23.49 11.16
C TYR A 398 -7.47 24.14 11.73
N ASP A 399 -7.58 24.75 12.92
CA ASP A 399 -6.43 25.40 13.58
C ASP A 399 -5.35 24.35 13.91
N THR A 400 -5.74 23.17 14.38
CA THR A 400 -4.82 22.04 14.60
C THR A 400 -4.23 21.51 13.28
N PHE A 401 -5.01 21.52 12.20
CA PHE A 401 -4.55 21.09 10.88
C PHE A 401 -3.48 22.04 10.29
N ILE A 402 -3.63 23.36 10.43
CA ILE A 402 -2.65 24.34 9.91
C ILE A 402 -1.33 24.30 10.66
N ILE A 403 -1.39 24.11 11.98
CA ILE A 403 -0.22 24.10 12.87
C ILE A 403 0.58 22.79 12.76
N MET A 404 0.06 21.78 12.05
CA MET A 404 0.68 20.47 11.94
C MET A 404 2.16 20.55 11.48
N PRO A 405 3.09 19.88 12.19
CA PRO A 405 4.50 19.83 11.81
C PRO A 405 4.70 18.92 10.59
N GLY A 406 5.38 19.44 9.57
CA GLY A 406 5.71 18.72 8.34
C GLY A 406 5.49 19.56 7.08
N ASP A 407 6.26 19.25 6.03
CA ASP A 407 6.11 19.84 4.68
C ASP A 407 5.23 18.96 3.77
N ASP A 408 4.53 17.98 4.35
CA ASP A 408 3.65 17.09 3.60
C ASP A 408 2.45 17.86 3.05
N VAL A 409 2.40 17.97 1.72
CA VAL A 409 1.32 18.70 1.04
C VAL A 409 0.01 17.92 1.14
N PRO A 410 -1.08 18.53 1.64
CA PRO A 410 -2.36 17.86 1.76
C PRO A 410 -2.90 17.41 0.41
N THR A 411 -3.62 16.29 0.42
CA THR A 411 -4.22 15.78 -0.80
C THR A 411 -5.28 16.75 -1.31
N LYS A 412 -5.41 16.87 -2.64
CA LYS A 412 -6.46 17.67 -3.30
C LYS A 412 -7.88 17.40 -2.77
N THR A 413 -8.13 16.16 -2.34
CA THR A 413 -9.40 15.70 -1.78
C THR A 413 -9.61 16.23 -0.36
N THR A 414 -8.56 16.29 0.47
CA THR A 414 -8.62 16.91 1.81
C THR A 414 -9.01 18.38 1.71
N ILE A 415 -8.35 19.14 0.83
CA ILE A 415 -8.63 20.57 0.63
C ILE A 415 -10.05 20.79 0.09
N TYR A 416 -10.48 19.94 -0.85
CA TYR A 416 -11.85 20.02 -1.36
C TYR A 416 -12.89 19.80 -0.26
N TRP A 417 -12.74 18.75 0.58
CA TRP A 417 -13.68 18.49 1.67
C TRP A 417 -13.65 19.56 2.75
N LEU A 418 -12.49 20.13 3.04
CA LEU A 418 -12.35 21.27 3.94
C LEU A 418 -13.18 22.47 3.45
N MET A 419 -13.02 22.85 2.20
CA MET A 419 -13.74 23.99 1.62
C MET A 419 -15.24 23.75 1.53
N VAL A 420 -15.67 22.51 1.23
CA VAL A 420 -17.10 22.15 1.24
C VAL A 420 -17.67 22.18 2.66
N ALA A 421 -16.91 21.70 3.65
CA ALA A 421 -17.31 21.77 5.06
C ALA A 421 -17.49 23.22 5.52
N PHE A 422 -16.53 24.11 5.23
CA PHE A 422 -16.65 25.53 5.56
C PHE A 422 -17.84 26.17 4.83
N ASN A 423 -18.01 25.95 3.51
CA ASN A 423 -19.14 26.51 2.77
C ASN A 423 -20.50 26.14 3.40
N LYS A 424 -20.65 24.88 3.80
CA LYS A 424 -21.91 24.36 4.33
C LYS A 424 -22.16 24.82 5.75
N VAL A 425 -21.14 24.76 6.62
CA VAL A 425 -21.29 25.06 8.05
C VAL A 425 -21.31 26.57 8.31
N SER A 426 -20.63 27.38 7.49
CA SER A 426 -20.65 28.85 7.58
C SER A 426 -21.85 29.50 6.90
N GLY A 427 -22.70 28.73 6.19
CA GLY A 427 -23.87 29.26 5.50
C GLY A 427 -23.54 30.06 4.25
N GLN A 428 -22.53 29.61 3.50
CA GLN A 428 -22.05 30.26 2.29
C GLN A 428 -21.45 31.64 2.59
N ASP A 429 -20.79 31.80 3.75
CA ASP A 429 -19.97 32.97 4.03
C ASP A 429 -18.69 32.95 3.17
N LEU A 430 -18.72 33.74 2.11
CA LEU A 430 -17.64 33.87 1.14
C LEU A 430 -16.38 34.52 1.74
N VAL A 431 -16.51 35.34 2.79
CA VAL A 431 -15.35 35.99 3.42
C VAL A 431 -14.52 34.94 4.15
N CYS A 432 -15.17 34.13 4.98
CA CYS A 432 -14.54 32.98 5.64
C CYS A 432 -13.88 32.03 4.63
N MET A 433 -14.57 31.69 3.53
CA MET A 433 -13.99 30.81 2.51
C MET A 433 -12.75 31.40 1.81
N ARG A 434 -12.76 32.70 1.50
CA ARG A 434 -11.60 33.38 0.90
C ARG A 434 -10.41 33.41 1.86
N GLN A 435 -10.66 33.63 3.16
CA GLN A 435 -9.61 33.62 4.18
C GLN A 435 -8.97 32.22 4.31
N VAL A 436 -9.78 31.18 4.49
CA VAL A 436 -9.30 29.79 4.60
C VAL A 436 -8.49 29.39 3.37
N TRP A 437 -8.93 29.77 2.17
CA TRP A 437 -8.19 29.50 0.95
C TRP A 437 -6.82 30.19 0.93
N THR A 438 -6.75 31.44 1.36
CA THR A 438 -5.51 32.22 1.38
C THR A 438 -4.50 31.62 2.35
N GLU A 439 -4.92 31.33 3.58
CA GLU A 439 -4.08 30.68 4.60
C GLU A 439 -3.55 29.32 4.13
N MET A 440 -4.39 28.53 3.47
CA MET A 440 -3.99 27.24 2.89
C MET A 440 -2.94 27.38 1.78
N VAL A 441 -3.05 28.40 0.92
CA VAL A 441 -2.08 28.65 -0.15
C VAL A 441 -0.75 29.13 0.41
N GLU A 442 -0.78 29.96 1.45
CA GLU A 442 0.41 30.43 2.15
C GLU A 442 1.17 29.27 2.81
N ARG A 443 0.47 28.36 3.49
CA ARG A 443 1.08 27.26 4.23
C ARG A 443 1.55 26.09 3.36
N PHE A 444 0.75 25.69 2.36
CA PHE A 444 0.95 24.44 1.61
C PHE A 444 1.27 24.65 0.13
N HIS A 445 1.47 25.89 -0.31
CA HIS A 445 1.88 26.28 -1.65
C HIS A 445 1.01 25.67 -2.78
N GLY A 446 -0.12 26.32 -3.06
CA GLY A 446 -0.97 26.01 -4.22
C GLY A 446 -0.34 26.40 -5.58
N PRO A 447 -1.01 26.10 -6.72
CA PRO A 447 -2.36 25.55 -6.86
C PRO A 447 -2.44 24.02 -6.87
N TRP A 448 -3.51 23.47 -6.29
CA TRP A 448 -3.75 22.02 -6.25
C TRP A 448 -4.65 21.54 -7.40
N GLY A 449 -4.08 20.71 -8.27
CA GLY A 449 -4.79 20.08 -9.40
C GLY A 449 -4.80 20.91 -10.69
N GLY A 450 -5.29 20.29 -11.79
CA GLY A 450 -5.37 20.93 -13.10
C GLY A 450 -6.53 21.93 -13.24
N PRO A 451 -6.56 22.73 -14.32
CA PRO A 451 -7.49 23.84 -14.51
C PRO A 451 -8.99 23.45 -14.50
N ASP A 452 -9.33 22.24 -14.94
CA ASP A 452 -10.72 21.74 -15.00
C ASP A 452 -11.18 21.01 -13.73
N ASN A 453 -10.33 20.95 -12.70
CA ASN A 453 -10.65 20.26 -11.46
C ASN A 453 -11.77 20.96 -10.68
N ARG A 454 -12.58 20.20 -9.94
CA ARG A 454 -13.69 20.72 -9.09
C ARG A 454 -13.19 21.76 -8.09
N LEU A 455 -12.04 21.50 -7.47
CA LEU A 455 -11.40 22.42 -6.53
C LEU A 455 -11.02 23.76 -7.20
N GLN A 456 -10.45 23.71 -8.40
CA GLN A 456 -10.07 24.92 -9.15
C GLN A 456 -11.29 25.66 -9.71
N ARG A 457 -12.41 24.97 -9.97
CA ARG A 457 -13.69 25.61 -10.29
C ARG A 457 -14.27 26.35 -9.09
N MET A 458 -14.23 25.74 -7.91
CA MET A 458 -14.66 26.39 -6.66
C MET A 458 -13.77 27.60 -6.31
N HIS A 459 -12.45 27.51 -6.53
CA HIS A 459 -11.58 28.66 -6.38
C HIS A 459 -11.93 29.80 -7.36
N ARG A 460 -12.17 29.48 -8.63
CA ARG A 460 -12.61 30.49 -9.62
C ARG A 460 -13.93 31.15 -9.23
N SER A 461 -14.87 30.42 -8.65
CA SER A 461 -16.12 31.03 -8.18
C SER A 461 -15.92 31.94 -6.97
N LEU A 462 -14.93 31.68 -6.12
CA LEU A 462 -14.60 32.59 -5.00
C LEU A 462 -14.04 33.94 -5.46
N ALA A 463 -13.50 34.02 -6.69
CA ALA A 463 -13.04 35.26 -7.30
C ALA A 463 -14.14 36.07 -8.01
N LEU A 464 -15.36 35.53 -8.13
CA LEU A 464 -16.51 36.22 -8.71
C LEU A 464 -17.20 37.14 -7.69
N PRO A 465 -18.02 38.11 -8.16
CA PRO A 465 -18.90 38.89 -7.29
C PRO A 465 -19.80 38.00 -6.43
N ASP A 466 -20.11 38.45 -5.21
CA ASP A 466 -20.69 37.59 -4.16
C ASP A 466 -22.03 36.93 -4.56
N GLU A 467 -22.86 37.60 -5.35
CA GLU A 467 -24.14 37.05 -5.86
C GLU A 467 -23.94 35.92 -6.89
N GLU A 468 -22.93 36.03 -7.76
CA GLU A 468 -22.61 35.01 -8.76
C GLU A 468 -21.90 33.81 -8.12
N ALA A 469 -21.02 34.08 -7.14
CA ALA A 469 -20.34 33.07 -6.36
C ALA A 469 -21.34 32.18 -5.57
N LYS A 470 -22.33 32.79 -4.90
CA LYS A 470 -23.38 32.06 -4.16
C LYS A 470 -24.22 31.18 -5.08
N ARG A 471 -24.65 31.69 -6.25
CA ARG A 471 -25.40 30.89 -7.24
C ARG A 471 -24.60 29.69 -7.72
N TYR A 472 -23.32 29.87 -8.02
CA TYR A 472 -22.46 28.79 -8.48
C TYR A 472 -22.23 27.71 -7.42
N LEU A 473 -22.05 28.11 -6.15
CA LEU A 473 -21.89 27.17 -5.03
C LEU A 473 -23.18 26.38 -4.75
N GLN A 474 -24.36 27.01 -4.87
CA GLN A 474 -25.65 26.33 -4.78
C GLN A 474 -25.86 25.30 -5.91
N GLU A 475 -25.45 25.64 -7.14
CA GLU A 475 -25.48 24.68 -8.26
C GLU A 475 -24.53 23.49 -8.04
N LEU A 476 -23.37 23.71 -7.41
CA LEU A 476 -22.41 22.64 -7.06
C LEU A 476 -22.94 21.71 -5.96
N GLU A 477 -23.69 22.23 -4.98
CA GLU A 477 -24.39 21.43 -3.96
C GLU A 477 -25.50 20.58 -4.58
N HIS A 478 -26.33 21.14 -5.47
CA HIS A 478 -27.35 20.35 -6.16
C HIS A 478 -26.78 19.28 -7.10
N TYR A 479 -25.59 19.49 -7.68
CA TYR A 479 -24.90 18.48 -8.48
C TYR A 479 -24.29 17.34 -7.65
N SER A 480 -23.93 17.59 -6.39
CA SER A 480 -23.43 16.54 -5.48
C SER A 480 -24.56 15.61 -5.01
N ASP A 481 -25.78 16.15 -4.83
CA ASP A 481 -26.96 15.37 -4.44
C ASP A 481 -27.62 14.61 -5.61
N ASN A 482 -27.67 15.17 -6.83
CA ASN A 482 -28.38 14.57 -7.97
C ASN A 482 -27.58 13.55 -8.80
N SER A 483 -26.26 13.40 -8.60
CA SER A 483 -25.43 12.50 -9.42
C SER A 483 -25.34 11.05 -8.91
N GLY A 484 -26.34 10.62 -8.15
CA GLY A 484 -26.34 9.36 -7.40
C GLY A 484 -25.41 9.51 -6.19
N GLY A 485 -25.96 9.40 -4.98
CA GLY A 485 -25.31 9.80 -3.74
C GLY A 485 -23.83 9.42 -3.63
N TRP A 486 -23.05 10.32 -3.03
CA TRP A 486 -21.70 10.15 -2.48
C TRP A 486 -20.95 8.92 -3.00
N ARG A 487 -20.08 9.07 -4.01
CA ARG A 487 -19.38 7.93 -4.61
C ARG A 487 -18.48 7.25 -3.57
N GLU A 488 -18.48 5.92 -3.54
CA GLU A 488 -17.59 5.09 -2.70
C GLU A 488 -16.10 5.45 -2.82
N SER A 489 -15.68 6.03 -3.94
CA SER A 489 -14.31 6.52 -4.16
C SER A 489 -13.95 7.78 -3.35
N ASP A 490 -14.92 8.43 -2.74
CA ASP A 490 -14.72 9.55 -1.83
C ASP A 490 -14.53 9.07 -0.38
N TRP A 491 -14.96 7.82 -0.11
CA TRP A 491 -14.75 7.10 1.14
C TRP A 491 -13.37 6.41 1.16
N LEU A 492 -13.07 5.58 0.16
CA LEU A 492 -11.76 4.90 -0.05
C LEU A 492 -10.66 5.88 -0.48
#